data_AF-A0ABD2YRC2-F1
#
_entry.id   AF-A0ABD2YRC2-F1
#
_cell.length_a   1.000
_cell.length_b   1.000
_cell.length_c   1.000
_cell.angle_alpha   90.00
_cell.angle_beta   90.00
_cell.angle_gamma   90.00
#
_symmetry.space_group_name_H-M   'P 1'
#
loop_
_entity.id
_entity.type
_entity.pdbx_description
1 polymer ?
#
loop_
_entity_poly.entity_id
_entity_poly.type
_entity_poly.pdbx_seq_one_letter_code
_entity_poly.pdbx_strand_id
1 'polypeptide(L)'
;MAIMMAQIEILRKKGHSYSEIISESVIEAVDSLNPFMHARGVAFVVDNCSTTARLGSRKWAPRPDCILTQQALVAVDNNASNNRDLISNFLSDPMRGAIEVCVQLR
;
A
#
# COMPACT_ATOMS: atom_id res chain seq x y z
N MET A 1 -5.54 0.22 -4.29
CA MET A 1 -5.76 1.32 -3.33
C MET A 1 -6.04 0.84 -1.90
N ALA A 2 -6.87 -0.19 -1.67
CA ALA A 2 -7.19 -0.65 -0.31
C ALA A 2 -5.95 -1.01 0.56
N ILE A 3 -4.96 -1.70 -0.02
CA ILE A 3 -3.71 -2.07 0.68
C ILE A 3 -2.91 -0.83 1.12
N MET A 4 -2.83 0.20 0.26
CA MET A 4 -2.13 1.44 0.56
C MET A 4 -2.78 2.18 1.74
N MET A 5 -4.11 2.27 1.75
CA MET A 5 -4.85 2.87 2.87
C MET A 5 -4.71 2.07 4.17
N ALA A 6 -4.70 0.73 4.07
CA ALA A 6 -4.46 -0.12 5.23
C ALA A 6 -3.06 0.08 5.83
N GLN A 7 -2.02 0.22 4.99
CA GLN A 7 -0.67 0.52 5.44
C GLN A 7 -0.58 1.90 6.13
N ILE A 8 -1.17 2.92 5.50
CA ILE A 8 -1.28 4.28 6.07
C ILE A 8 -1.93 4.23 7.45
N GLU A 9 -3.04 3.53 7.59
CA GLU A 9 -3.76 3.43 8.87
C GLU A 9 -2.96 2.69 9.95
N ILE A 10 -2.24 1.62 9.58
CA ILE A 10 -1.38 0.89 10.52
C ILE A 10 -0.25 1.79 11.04
N LEU A 11 0.41 2.53 10.16
CA LEU A 11 1.49 3.43 10.54
C LEU A 11 0.97 4.62 11.36
N ARG A 12 -0.19 5.17 11.00
CA ARG A 12 -0.86 6.23 11.78
C ARG A 12 -1.17 5.77 13.20
N LYS A 13 -1.75 4.57 13.37
CA LYS A 13 -2.01 3.98 14.71
C LYS A 13 -0.74 3.70 15.51
N LYS A 14 0.38 3.49 14.83
CA LYS A 14 1.70 3.30 15.46
C LYS A 14 2.43 4.60 15.77
N GLY A 15 1.83 5.77 15.46
CA GLY A 15 2.36 7.07 15.82
C GLY A 15 3.42 7.64 14.86
N HIS A 16 3.51 7.13 13.64
CA HIS A 16 4.42 7.67 12.63
C HIS A 16 3.96 9.05 12.13
N SER A 17 4.90 9.86 11.67
CA SER A 17 4.61 11.20 11.13
C SER A 17 3.94 11.11 9.75
N TYR A 18 3.11 12.11 9.41
CA TYR A 18 2.46 12.14 8.09
C TYR A 18 3.46 12.16 6.94
N SER A 19 4.57 12.89 7.06
CA SER A 19 5.61 12.94 6.03
C SER A 19 6.26 11.57 5.80
N GLU A 20 6.56 10.83 6.87
CA GLU A 20 7.12 9.47 6.79
C GLU A 20 6.12 8.50 6.17
N ILE A 21 4.86 8.53 6.64
CA ILE A 21 3.80 7.67 6.11
C ILE A 21 3.62 7.87 4.60
N ILE A 22 3.57 9.13 4.16
CA ILE A 22 3.37 9.48 2.74
C ILE A 22 4.61 9.11 1.91
N SER A 23 5.80 9.43 2.40
CA SER A 23 7.05 9.11 1.71
C SER A 23 7.18 7.60 1.46
N GLU A 24 7.00 6.79 2.51
CA GLU A 24 7.20 5.34 2.48
C GLU A 24 6.03 4.59 1.82
N SER A 25 4.79 5.04 2.01
CA SER A 25 3.60 4.27 1.60
C SER A 25 3.00 4.72 0.28
N VAL A 26 3.33 5.92 -0.20
CA VAL A 26 2.73 6.52 -1.41
C VAL A 26 3.81 6.93 -2.40
N ILE A 27 4.69 7.85 -2.03
CA ILE A 27 5.66 8.47 -2.94
C ILE A 27 6.67 7.43 -3.44
N GLU A 28 7.34 6.70 -2.55
CA GLU A 28 8.32 5.70 -2.96
C GLU A 28 7.72 4.63 -3.87
N ALA A 29 6.50 4.16 -3.56
CA ALA A 29 5.81 3.19 -4.38
C ALA A 29 5.53 3.72 -5.80
N VAL A 30 4.92 4.90 -5.91
CA VAL A 30 4.46 5.45 -7.21
C VAL A 30 5.59 6.03 -8.03
N ASP A 31 6.55 6.69 -7.40
CA ASP A 31 7.58 7.47 -8.09
C ASP A 31 8.90 6.74 -8.26
N SER A 32 9.21 5.77 -7.39
CA SER A 32 10.45 5.00 -7.46
C SER A 32 10.16 3.57 -7.93
N LEU A 33 9.47 2.76 -7.10
CA LEU A 33 9.44 1.30 -7.29
C LEU A 33 8.57 0.86 -8.48
N ASN A 34 7.37 1.44 -8.64
CA ASN A 34 6.44 1.06 -9.70
C ASN A 34 6.99 1.35 -11.11
N PRO A 35 7.66 2.48 -11.39
CA PRO A 35 8.33 2.71 -12.67
C PRO A 35 9.36 1.63 -13.02
N PHE A 36 10.21 1.22 -12.07
CA PHE A 36 11.17 0.12 -12.29
C PHE A 36 10.46 -1.21 -12.54
N MET A 37 9.37 -1.48 -11.80
CA MET A 37 8.55 -2.67 -11.99
C MET A 37 7.90 -2.70 -13.37
N HIS A 38 7.39 -1.57 -13.84
CA HIS A 38 6.79 -1.45 -15.16
C HIS A 38 7.83 -1.70 -16.26
N ALA A 39 9.04 -1.18 -16.10
CA ALA A 39 10.09 -1.31 -17.09
C ALA A 39 10.72 -2.72 -17.16
N ARG A 40 10.85 -3.44 -16.03
CA ARG A 40 11.67 -4.67 -15.95
C ARG A 40 11.05 -5.81 -15.14
N GLY A 41 9.80 -5.67 -14.72
CA GLY A 41 9.07 -6.65 -13.95
C GLY A 41 9.40 -6.63 -12.45
N VAL A 42 8.58 -7.34 -11.67
CA VAL A 42 8.66 -7.39 -10.20
C VAL A 42 9.95 -8.04 -9.70
N ALA A 43 10.43 -9.08 -10.38
CA ALA A 43 11.67 -9.77 -9.99
C ALA A 43 12.86 -8.82 -10.03
N PHE A 44 12.94 -7.97 -11.07
CA PHE A 44 14.00 -6.99 -11.19
C PHE A 44 13.99 -6.00 -10.01
N VAL A 45 12.83 -5.48 -9.61
CA VAL A 45 12.74 -4.58 -8.45
C VAL A 45 13.20 -5.29 -7.18
N VAL A 46 12.64 -6.46 -6.89
CA VAL A 46 12.94 -7.21 -5.66
C VAL A 46 14.42 -7.59 -5.56
N ASP A 47 15.06 -7.95 -6.68
CA ASP A 47 16.46 -8.37 -6.69
C ASP A 47 17.46 -7.21 -6.67
N ASN A 48 17.05 -6.00 -7.06
CA ASN A 48 17.89 -4.80 -6.98
C ASN A 48 17.73 -4.01 -5.67
N CYS A 49 16.78 -4.39 -4.80
CA CYS A 49 16.66 -3.83 -3.46
C CYS A 49 17.69 -4.43 -2.49
N SER A 50 17.82 -3.82 -1.31
CA SER A 50 18.71 -4.30 -0.24
C SER A 50 18.39 -5.74 0.20
N THR A 51 19.36 -6.42 0.84
CA THR A 51 19.18 -7.79 1.35
C THR A 51 17.95 -7.91 2.26
N THR A 52 17.72 -6.92 3.14
CA THR A 52 16.57 -6.89 4.05
C THR A 52 15.25 -6.78 3.29
N ALA A 53 15.16 -5.88 2.31
CA ALA A 53 13.96 -5.71 1.49
C ALA A 53 13.66 -6.96 0.65
N ARG A 54 14.70 -7.57 0.09
CA ARG A 54 14.59 -8.78 -0.72
C ARG A 54 14.11 -9.99 0.09
N LEU A 55 14.68 -10.21 1.28
CA LEU A 55 14.22 -11.26 2.19
C LEU A 55 12.81 -10.97 2.71
N GLY A 56 12.52 -9.70 3.01
CA GLY A 56 11.19 -9.25 3.41
C GLY A 56 10.13 -9.57 2.35
N SER A 57 10.37 -9.16 1.11
CA SER A 57 9.46 -9.43 -0.02
C SER A 57 9.22 -10.92 -0.18
N ARG A 58 10.27 -11.76 -0.23
CA ARG A 58 10.10 -13.21 -0.38
C ARG A 58 9.37 -13.88 0.79
N LYS A 59 9.58 -13.40 2.01
CA LYS A 59 8.92 -13.93 3.21
C LYS A 59 7.44 -13.52 3.28
N TRP A 60 7.15 -12.27 2.96
CA TRP A 60 5.84 -11.68 3.23
C TRP A 60 4.92 -11.62 2.02
N ALA A 61 5.41 -11.56 0.78
CA ALA A 61 4.57 -11.49 -0.42
C ALA A 61 3.54 -12.62 -0.56
N PRO A 62 3.82 -13.89 -0.17
CA PRO A 62 2.80 -14.94 -0.21
C PRO A 62 1.64 -14.73 0.78
N ARG A 63 1.81 -13.90 1.83
CA ARG A 63 0.81 -13.72 2.88
C ARG A 63 -0.39 -12.88 2.41
N PRO A 64 -0.20 -11.69 1.80
CA PRO A 64 -1.28 -10.97 1.13
C PRO A 64 -1.99 -11.82 0.07
N ASP A 65 -1.25 -12.60 -0.72
CA ASP A 65 -1.85 -13.48 -1.73
C ASP A 65 -2.81 -14.50 -1.10
N CYS A 66 -2.34 -15.23 -0.08
CA CYS A 66 -3.20 -16.17 0.64
C CYS A 66 -4.44 -15.50 1.25
N ILE A 67 -4.31 -14.37 1.94
CA ILE A 67 -5.46 -13.73 2.61
C ILE A 67 -6.44 -13.11 1.62
N LEU A 68 -5.95 -12.54 0.51
CA LEU A 68 -6.81 -12.04 -0.55
C LEU A 68 -7.60 -13.18 -1.17
N THR A 69 -6.92 -14.28 -1.52
CA THR A 69 -7.56 -15.44 -2.13
C THR A 69 -8.55 -16.13 -1.19
N GLN A 70 -8.19 -16.29 0.08
CA GLN A 70 -9.02 -17.03 1.04
C GLN A 70 -10.18 -16.23 1.63
N GLN A 71 -10.09 -14.89 1.67
CA GLN A 71 -11.09 -14.06 2.34
C GLN A 71 -11.67 -13.01 1.40
N ALA A 72 -10.84 -12.16 0.79
CA ALA A 72 -11.33 -11.04 0.00
C ALA A 72 -12.06 -11.50 -1.27
N LEU A 73 -11.46 -12.42 -2.02
CA LEU A 73 -12.08 -12.97 -3.24
C LEU A 73 -13.31 -13.81 -2.90
N VAL A 74 -13.26 -14.63 -1.85
CA VAL A 74 -14.41 -15.40 -1.37
C VAL A 74 -15.58 -14.50 -0.97
N ALA A 75 -15.31 -13.35 -0.32
CA ALA A 75 -16.35 -12.39 0.02
C ALA A 75 -16.99 -11.76 -1.23
N VAL A 76 -16.19 -11.49 -2.26
CA VAL A 76 -16.68 -10.99 -3.55
C VAL A 76 -17.55 -12.05 -4.25
N ASP A 77 -17.10 -13.30 -4.30
CA ASP A 77 -17.84 -14.41 -4.92
C ASP A 77 -19.20 -14.66 -4.23
N ASN A 78 -19.24 -14.46 -2.90
CA ASN A 78 -20.47 -14.56 -2.11
C ASN A 78 -21.35 -13.30 -2.17
N ASN A 79 -21.01 -12.30 -3.01
CA ASN A 79 -21.71 -11.01 -3.11
C ASN A 79 -21.90 -10.33 -1.74
N ALA A 80 -20.87 -10.35 -0.89
CA ALA A 80 -20.92 -9.68 0.40
C ALA A 80 -21.25 -8.19 0.23
N SER A 81 -22.08 -7.66 1.12
CA SER A 81 -22.51 -6.26 1.06
C SER A 81 -21.32 -5.31 1.23
N ASN A 82 -21.25 -4.28 0.39
CA ASN A 82 -20.24 -3.24 0.50
C ASN A 82 -20.32 -2.52 1.85
N ASN A 83 -19.19 -2.42 2.54
CA ASN A 83 -19.09 -1.65 3.76
C ASN A 83 -19.04 -0.15 3.43
N ARG A 84 -20.18 0.54 3.60
CA ARG A 84 -20.33 1.97 3.28
C ARG A 84 -19.43 2.84 4.16
N ASP A 85 -19.19 2.44 5.40
CA ASP A 85 -18.35 3.21 6.34
C ASP A 85 -16.89 3.21 5.89
N LEU A 86 -16.38 2.09 5.38
CA LEU A 86 -15.02 2.03 4.81
C LEU A 86 -14.89 2.94 3.59
N ILE A 87 -15.93 3.00 2.75
CA ILE A 87 -15.94 3.86 1.56
C ILE A 87 -16.03 5.32 1.98
N SER A 88 -16.92 5.69 2.91
CA SER A 88 -17.02 7.07 3.39
C SER A 88 -15.72 7.53 4.04
N ASN A 89 -15.12 6.70 4.90
CA ASN A 89 -13.85 7.00 5.56
C ASN A 89 -12.73 7.19 4.53
N PHE A 90 -12.68 6.37 3.48
CA PHE A 90 -11.71 6.54 2.40
C PHE A 90 -11.91 7.87 1.64
N LEU A 91 -13.15 8.27 1.40
CA LEU A 91 -13.45 9.51 0.68
C LEU A 91 -13.16 10.76 1.50
N SER A 92 -13.40 10.70 2.81
CA SER A 92 -13.20 11.82 3.74
C SER A 92 -11.83 11.80 4.44
N ASP A 93 -10.90 10.91 4.07
CA ASP A 93 -9.65 10.76 4.80
C ASP A 93 -8.78 12.03 4.68
N PRO A 94 -8.35 12.65 5.80
CA PRO A 94 -7.51 13.85 5.80
C PRO A 94 -6.14 13.63 5.14
N MET A 95 -5.71 12.37 4.97
CA MET A 95 -4.49 12.01 4.25
C MET A 95 -4.44 12.55 2.83
N ARG A 96 -5.60 12.74 2.16
CA ARG A 96 -5.61 13.31 0.80
C ARG A 96 -4.98 14.71 0.76
N GLY A 97 -5.39 15.59 1.67
CA GLY A 97 -4.81 16.93 1.77
C GLY A 97 -3.33 16.89 2.16
N ALA A 98 -2.95 15.98 3.05
CA ALA A 98 -1.55 15.81 3.42
C ALA A 98 -0.67 15.34 2.23
N ILE A 99 -1.19 14.44 1.39
CA ILE A 99 -0.51 13.99 0.17
C ILE A 99 -0.33 15.16 -0.81
N GLU A 100 -1.37 15.98 -1.03
CA GLU A 100 -1.28 17.15 -1.91
C GLU A 100 -0.17 18.11 -1.47
N VAL A 101 -0.05 18.39 -0.18
CA VAL A 101 1.03 19.24 0.37
C VAL A 101 2.40 18.57 0.19
N CYS A 102 2.53 17.28 0.49
CA CYS A 102 3.80 16.57 0.31
C CYS A 102 4.25 16.51 -1.16
N VAL A 103 3.31 16.41 -2.11
CA VAL A 103 3.61 16.44 -3.55
C VAL A 103 4.13 17.80 -4.01
N GLN A 104 3.68 18.90 -3.38
CA GLN A 104 4.21 20.25 -3.69
C GLN A 104 5.65 20.47 -3.21
N LEU A 105 6.12 19.68 -2.24
CA LEU A 105 7.47 19.77 -1.68
C LEU A 105 8.48 18.87 -2.41
N ARG A 106 8.05 18.25 -3.52
CA ARG A 106 8.84 17.33 -4.32
C ARG A 106 9.77 18.04 -5.31
#